data_AF-A0A1T4XY80-F1
#
_entry.id   AF-A0A1T4XY80-F1
#
_cell.length_a   1.000
_cell.length_b   1.000
_cell.length_c   1.000
_cell.angle_alpha   90.00
_cell.angle_beta   90.00
_cell.angle_gamma   90.00
#
_symmetry.space_group_name_H-M   'P 1'
#
loop_
_entity.id
_entity.type
_entity.pdbx_description
1 polymer ?
#
loop_
_entity_poly.entity_id
_entity_poly.type
_entity_poly.pdbx_seq_one_letter_code
_entity_poly.pdbx_strand_id
1 'polypeptide(L)'
;MSTEIWLQILTLIGGSVAFIIGLTQYRVAQNWKKAEFVASEIKEAFAEPSFVTATILLDWNQTLVDLGKVDHLKNVDVNDAMLQAAWRPHTERPGGFSDLEVRLRDILDVFLTRIQRFEHFIEIGLVKSKDFYPFLRYWIKIVGDPKAGRKSTELQATIWRYIAFYELDDVQRFFKRYGYDITPKDL
;
A
#
# COMPACT_ATOMS: atom_id res chain seq x y z
N MET A 1 -20.99 -29.64 -53.16
CA MET A 1 -20.92 -29.37 -51.70
C MET A 1 -22.35 -29.19 -51.22
N SER A 2 -22.82 -30.00 -50.26
CA SER A 2 -24.23 -29.97 -49.85
C SER A 2 -24.56 -28.70 -49.05
N THR A 3 -25.81 -28.24 -49.14
CA THR A 3 -26.35 -27.10 -48.37
C THR A 3 -26.21 -27.29 -46.86
N GLU A 4 -26.23 -28.54 -46.39
CA GLU A 4 -26.03 -28.90 -44.99
C GLU A 4 -24.65 -28.50 -44.45
N ILE A 5 -23.59 -28.65 -45.25
CA ILE A 5 -22.23 -28.27 -44.85
C ILE A 5 -22.16 -26.75 -44.63
N TRP A 6 -22.81 -25.96 -45.49
CA TRP A 6 -22.87 -24.50 -45.33
C TRP A 6 -23.62 -24.07 -44.07
N LEU A 7 -24.72 -24.75 -43.72
CA LEU A 7 -25.45 -24.49 -42.49
C LEU A 7 -24.61 -24.82 -41.25
N GLN A 8 -23.90 -25.95 -41.25
CA GLN A 8 -23.01 -26.32 -40.14
C GLN A 8 -21.86 -25.31 -39.96
N ILE A 9 -21.25 -24.87 -41.07
CA ILE A 9 -20.20 -23.83 -41.04
C ILE A 9 -20.75 -22.52 -40.47
N LEU A 10 -21.93 -22.08 -40.92
CA LEU A 10 -22.57 -20.86 -40.41
C LEU A 10 -22.89 -20.96 -38.92
N THR A 11 -23.42 -22.09 -38.45
CA THR A 11 -23.68 -22.33 -37.02
C THR A 11 -22.39 -22.31 -36.21
N LEU A 12 -21.32 -22.93 -36.70
CA LEU A 12 -20.03 -22.96 -36.03
C LEU A 12 -19.41 -21.56 -35.92
N ILE A 13 -19.46 -20.78 -37.01
CA ILE A 13 -18.99 -19.39 -37.04
C ILE A 13 -19.81 -18.53 -36.07
N GLY A 14 -21.14 -18.62 -36.15
CA GLY A 14 -22.04 -17.85 -35.29
C GLY A 14 -21.81 -18.14 -33.80
N GLY A 15 -21.69 -19.43 -33.44
CA GLY A 15 -21.38 -19.85 -32.08
C GLY A 15 -20.00 -19.36 -31.62
N SER A 16 -18.98 -19.43 -32.49
CA SER A 16 -17.63 -18.95 -32.18
C SER A 16 -17.60 -17.44 -31.94
N VAL A 17 -18.28 -16.66 -32.77
CA VAL A 17 -18.38 -15.20 -32.61
C VAL A 17 -19.11 -14.85 -31.31
N ALA A 18 -20.25 -15.47 -31.03
CA ALA A 18 -20.99 -15.26 -29.79
C ALA A 18 -20.14 -15.60 -28.56
N PHE A 19 -19.40 -16.71 -28.61
CA PHE A 19 -18.48 -17.12 -27.54
C PHE A 19 -17.36 -16.09 -27.32
N ILE A 20 -16.72 -15.60 -28.39
CA ILE A 20 -15.66 -14.57 -28.30
C ILE A 20 -16.21 -13.27 -27.69
N ILE A 21 -17.40 -12.84 -28.11
CA ILE A 21 -18.06 -11.66 -27.55
C ILE A 21 -18.35 -11.87 -26.06
N GLY A 22 -18.92 -13.01 -25.68
CA GLY A 22 -19.19 -13.37 -24.29
C GLY A 22 -17.91 -13.38 -23.44
N LEU A 23 -16.82 -13.96 -23.94
CA LEU A 23 -15.53 -13.96 -23.26
C LEU A 23 -14.96 -12.55 -23.08
N THR A 24 -15.14 -11.69 -24.07
CA THR A 24 -14.70 -10.29 -24.01
C THR A 24 -15.50 -9.52 -22.96
N GLN A 25 -16.84 -9.64 -22.99
CA GLN A 25 -17.71 -9.03 -21.99
C GLN A 25 -17.39 -9.52 -20.58
N TYR A 26 -17.16 -10.83 -20.41
CA TYR A 26 -16.74 -11.41 -19.14
C TYR A 26 -15.44 -10.79 -18.62
N ARG A 27 -14.41 -10.66 -19.48
CA ARG A 27 -13.13 -10.03 -19.10
C ARG A 27 -13.30 -8.57 -18.70
N VAL A 28 -14.11 -7.82 -19.44
CA VAL A 28 -14.42 -6.42 -19.10
C VAL A 28 -15.11 -6.36 -17.73
N ALA A 29 -16.14 -7.17 -17.50
CA ALA A 29 -16.84 -7.22 -16.22
C ALA A 29 -15.91 -7.61 -15.06
N GLN A 30 -15.00 -8.55 -15.25
CA GLN A 30 -13.99 -8.90 -14.23
C GLN A 30 -13.05 -7.73 -13.93
N ASN A 31 -12.61 -6.98 -14.94
CA ASN A 31 -11.78 -5.79 -14.72
C ASN A 31 -12.54 -4.70 -13.94
N TRP A 32 -13.82 -4.48 -14.24
CA TRP A 32 -14.66 -3.56 -13.48
C TRP A 32 -14.78 -3.98 -12.00
N LYS A 33 -15.02 -5.26 -11.73
CA LYS A 33 -15.08 -5.78 -10.34
C LYS A 33 -13.76 -5.60 -9.59
N LYS A 34 -12.62 -5.81 -10.26
CA LYS A 34 -11.30 -5.57 -9.66
C LYS A 34 -11.07 -4.09 -9.34
N ALA A 35 -11.45 -3.20 -10.25
CA ALA A 35 -11.34 -1.76 -10.04
C ALA A 35 -12.25 -1.28 -8.89
N GLU A 36 -13.48 -1.80 -8.82
CA GLU A 36 -14.41 -1.53 -7.72
C GLU A 36 -13.86 -2.00 -6.37
N PHE A 37 -13.31 -3.22 -6.32
CA PHE A 37 -12.66 -3.76 -5.12
C PHE A 37 -11.46 -2.90 -4.67
N VAL A 38 -10.59 -2.48 -5.60
CA VAL A 38 -9.47 -1.60 -5.25
C VAL A 38 -9.97 -0.25 -4.74
N ALA A 39 -10.97 0.33 -5.39
CA ALA A 39 -11.55 1.60 -4.97
C ALA A 39 -12.18 1.49 -3.57
N SER A 40 -12.85 0.37 -3.24
CA SER A 40 -13.41 0.15 -1.90
C SER A 40 -12.31 -0.01 -0.86
N GLU A 41 -11.27 -0.80 -1.13
CA GLU A 41 -10.14 -0.99 -0.19
C GLU A 41 -9.39 0.32 0.09
N ILE A 42 -9.16 1.14 -0.94
CA ILE A 42 -8.57 2.47 -0.79
C ILE A 42 -9.51 3.37 0.01
N LYS A 43 -10.81 3.39 -0.30
CA LYS A 43 -11.80 4.17 0.44
C LYS A 43 -11.83 3.78 1.92
N GLU A 44 -11.79 2.48 2.23
CA GLU A 44 -11.73 1.98 3.61
C GLU A 44 -10.46 2.42 4.33
N ALA A 45 -9.30 2.37 3.66
CA ALA A 45 -8.05 2.87 4.25
C ALA A 45 -8.14 4.37 4.57
N PHE A 46 -8.63 5.21 3.65
CA PHE A 46 -8.78 6.66 3.88
C PHE A 46 -9.95 7.04 4.80
N ALA A 47 -10.84 6.11 5.13
CA ALA A 47 -11.85 6.31 6.16
C ALA A 47 -11.28 6.11 7.58
N GLU A 48 -10.11 5.48 7.72
CA GLU A 48 -9.45 5.25 9.01
C GLU A 48 -8.59 6.46 9.41
N PRO A 49 -8.90 7.16 10.53
CA PRO A 49 -8.16 8.35 10.94
C PRO A 49 -6.66 8.11 11.13
N SER A 50 -6.27 6.98 11.71
CA SER A 50 -4.86 6.63 11.90
C SER A 50 -4.11 6.50 10.56
N PHE A 51 -4.73 5.90 9.54
CA PHE A 51 -4.12 5.80 8.22
C PHE A 51 -3.93 7.19 7.59
N VAL A 52 -4.95 8.05 7.67
CA VAL A 52 -4.86 9.44 7.20
C VAL A 52 -3.76 10.20 7.95
N THR A 53 -3.71 10.12 9.28
CA THR A 53 -2.66 10.75 10.08
C THR A 53 -1.26 10.23 9.69
N ALA A 54 -1.10 8.92 9.46
CA ALA A 54 0.16 8.36 8.98
C ALA A 54 0.57 8.95 7.62
N THR A 55 -0.38 9.09 6.68
CA THR A 55 -0.10 9.72 5.38
C THR A 55 0.32 11.18 5.49
N ILE A 56 -0.21 11.92 6.46
CA ILE A 56 0.16 13.31 6.76
C ILE A 56 1.55 13.36 7.39
N LEU A 57 1.84 12.51 8.38
CA LEU A 57 3.14 12.42 9.04
C LEU A 57 4.26 12.04 8.05
N LEU A 58 3.94 11.20 7.05
CA LEU A 58 4.85 10.87 5.97
C LEU A 58 5.03 12.00 4.95
N ASP A 59 4.06 12.88 4.80
CA ASP A 59 4.10 13.98 3.81
C ASP A 59 4.91 15.19 4.30
N TRP A 60 4.77 15.53 5.59
CA TRP A 60 5.36 16.73 6.18
C TRP A 60 6.56 16.41 7.08
N ASN A 61 7.65 17.18 6.97
CA ASN A 61 8.82 17.04 7.85
C ASN A 61 8.53 17.49 9.30
N GLN A 62 7.56 18.37 9.43
CA GLN A 62 7.04 18.87 10.69
C GLN A 62 5.59 19.31 10.49
N THR A 63 4.68 18.89 11.36
CA THR A 63 3.26 19.23 11.25
C THR A 63 2.52 19.06 12.58
N LEU A 64 1.47 19.85 12.77
CA LEU A 64 0.56 19.74 13.89
C LEU A 64 -0.50 18.68 13.58
N VAL A 65 -0.56 17.63 14.40
CA VAL A 65 -1.54 16.54 14.24
C VAL A 65 -2.23 16.24 15.56
N ASP A 66 -3.48 15.80 15.46
CA ASP A 66 -4.18 15.18 16.57
C ASP A 66 -3.86 13.69 16.58
N LEU A 67 -3.11 13.26 17.59
CA LEU A 67 -2.71 11.87 17.75
C LEU A 67 -3.73 11.07 18.55
N GLY A 68 -4.74 11.67 19.20
CA GLY A 68 -5.79 10.88 19.85
C GLY A 68 -6.57 11.55 20.97
N LYS A 69 -7.28 10.70 21.72
CA LYS A 69 -8.35 11.13 22.65
C LYS A 69 -7.87 11.73 23.96
N VAL A 70 -6.59 11.64 24.29
CA VAL A 70 -6.01 12.20 25.52
C VAL A 70 -5.57 13.63 25.25
N ASP A 71 -5.90 14.57 26.14
CA ASP A 71 -5.74 16.00 25.86
C ASP A 71 -4.29 16.42 25.55
N HIS A 72 -3.29 15.76 26.14
CA HIS A 72 -1.87 16.08 25.87
C HIS A 72 -1.36 15.54 24.53
N LEU A 73 -2.17 14.75 23.80
CA LEU A 73 -1.87 14.22 22.46
C LEU A 73 -2.67 14.93 21.35
N LYS A 74 -3.37 16.01 21.68
CA LYS A 74 -4.04 16.88 20.72
C LYS A 74 -3.09 17.96 20.25
N ASN A 75 -3.11 18.26 18.95
CA ASN A 75 -2.30 19.32 18.32
C ASN A 75 -0.79 19.20 18.64
N VAL A 76 -0.25 17.99 18.57
CA VAL A 76 1.18 17.73 18.79
C VAL A 76 1.96 18.17 17.55
N ASP A 77 2.99 18.98 17.75
CA ASP A 77 3.94 19.36 16.70
C ASP A 77 4.95 18.23 16.49
N VAL A 78 4.65 17.35 15.53
CA VAL A 78 5.44 16.16 15.25
C VAL A 78 6.45 16.47 14.16
N ASN A 79 7.71 16.11 14.40
CA ASN A 79 8.80 16.24 13.42
C ASN A 79 9.46 14.89 13.11
N ASP A 80 10.34 14.88 12.10
CA ASP A 80 11.06 13.68 11.65
C ASP A 80 11.88 12.99 12.75
N ALA A 81 12.45 13.74 13.70
CA ALA A 81 13.22 13.14 14.80
C ALA A 81 12.32 12.31 15.74
N MET A 82 11.09 12.77 15.97
CA MET A 82 10.10 12.01 16.73
C MET A 82 9.65 10.76 15.98
N LEU A 83 9.42 10.85 14.67
CA LEU A 83 9.09 9.68 13.84
C LEU A 83 10.23 8.65 13.85
N GLN A 84 11.47 9.13 13.73
CA GLN A 84 12.66 8.29 13.79
C GLN A 84 12.80 7.59 15.14
N ALA A 85 12.46 8.26 16.24
CA ALA A 85 12.50 7.68 17.58
C ALA A 85 11.41 6.61 17.77
N ALA A 86 10.19 6.84 17.26
CA ALA A 86 9.07 5.91 17.32
C ALA A 86 9.31 4.61 16.51
N TRP A 87 9.97 4.72 15.36
CA TRP A 87 10.28 3.59 14.47
C TRP A 87 11.63 2.90 14.75
N ARG A 88 12.20 3.07 15.94
CA ARG A 88 13.33 2.21 16.33
C ARG A 88 12.85 0.80 16.70
N PRO A 89 13.61 -0.25 16.37
CA PRO A 89 13.43 -1.56 16.97
C PRO A 89 13.41 -1.48 18.49
N HIS A 90 12.56 -2.28 19.14
CA HIS A 90 12.43 -2.27 20.60
C HIS A 90 13.74 -2.61 21.34
N THR A 91 14.63 -3.37 20.70
CA THR A 91 15.98 -3.70 21.20
C THR A 91 16.90 -2.48 21.27
N GLU A 92 16.68 -1.45 20.45
CA GLU A 92 17.44 -0.18 20.47
C GLU A 92 16.92 0.82 21.52
N ARG A 93 15.89 0.44 22.28
CA ARG A 93 15.19 1.29 23.26
C ARG A 93 15.08 0.58 24.62
N PRO A 94 16.20 0.35 25.33
CA PRO A 94 16.19 -0.33 26.63
C PRO A 94 15.41 0.42 27.71
N GLY A 95 15.29 1.75 27.59
CA GLY A 95 14.45 2.58 28.46
C GLY A 95 12.96 2.61 28.07
N GLY A 96 12.56 1.85 27.05
CA GLY A 96 11.21 1.84 26.50
C GLY A 96 10.90 3.02 25.59
N PHE A 97 9.61 3.16 25.31
CA PHE A 97 9.02 4.21 24.50
C PHE A 97 8.13 5.08 25.40
N SER A 98 8.14 6.37 25.16
CA SER A 98 7.18 7.32 25.73
C SER A 98 5.78 7.11 25.13
N ASP A 99 4.75 7.60 25.80
CA ASP A 99 3.37 7.53 25.30
C ASP A 99 3.22 8.13 23.90
N LEU A 100 3.95 9.21 23.61
CA LEU A 100 3.99 9.84 22.29
C LEU A 100 4.61 8.90 21.23
N GLU A 101 5.76 8.29 21.53
CA GLU A 101 6.44 7.38 20.60
C GLU A 101 5.60 6.12 20.36
N VAL A 102 4.98 5.56 21.40
CA VAL A 102 4.03 4.44 21.27
C VAL A 102 2.88 4.83 20.34
N ARG A 103 2.29 6.02 20.55
CA ARG A 103 1.15 6.44 19.74
C ARG A 103 1.51 6.72 18.28
N LEU A 104 2.66 7.35 18.04
CA LEU A 104 3.18 7.56 16.69
C LEU A 104 3.41 6.21 16.01
N ARG A 105 4.02 5.26 16.72
CA ARG A 105 4.26 3.91 16.23
C ARG A 105 2.96 3.20 15.84
N ASP A 106 1.93 3.22 16.70
CA ASP A 106 0.62 2.62 16.40
C ASP A 106 0.02 3.18 15.10
N ILE A 107 0.07 4.51 14.94
CA ILE A 107 -0.46 5.20 13.75
C ILE A 107 0.29 4.77 12.49
N LEU A 108 1.61 4.67 12.59
CA LEU A 108 2.47 4.29 11.48
C LEU A 108 2.37 2.79 11.14
N ASP A 109 2.19 1.93 12.13
CA ASP A 109 1.95 0.49 11.95
C ASP A 109 0.63 0.23 11.22
N VAL A 110 -0.40 1.08 11.41
CA VAL A 110 -1.63 1.03 10.60
C VAL A 110 -1.31 1.22 9.11
N PHE A 111 -0.43 2.16 8.76
CA PHE A 111 -0.02 2.34 7.36
C PHE A 111 0.65 1.08 6.81
N LEU A 112 1.63 0.52 7.54
CA LEU A 112 2.34 -0.70 7.11
C LEU A 112 1.38 -1.89 6.98
N THR A 113 0.47 -2.07 7.93
CA THR A 113 -0.55 -3.12 7.91
C THR A 113 -1.45 -3.02 6.67
N ARG A 114 -1.85 -1.81 6.27
CA ARG A 114 -2.61 -1.60 5.04
C ARG A 114 -1.79 -1.97 3.80
N ILE A 115 -0.50 -1.66 3.77
CA ILE A 115 0.39 -2.08 2.69
C ILE A 115 0.50 -3.61 2.61
N GLN A 116 0.63 -4.32 3.75
CA GLN A 116 0.65 -5.79 3.76
C GLN A 116 -0.65 -6.37 3.20
N ARG A 117 -1.80 -5.81 3.58
CA ARG A 117 -3.11 -6.22 3.05
C ARG A 117 -3.20 -6.01 1.53
N PHE A 118 -2.70 -4.89 1.01
CA PHE A 118 -2.66 -4.66 -0.44
C PHE A 118 -1.73 -5.63 -1.16
N GLU A 119 -0.56 -5.93 -0.59
CA GLU A 119 0.34 -6.94 -1.13
C GLU A 119 -0.32 -8.31 -1.20
N HIS A 120 -1.01 -8.72 -0.14
CA HIS A 120 -1.70 -10.01 -0.11
C HIS A 120 -2.70 -10.14 -1.28
N PHE A 121 -3.47 -9.10 -1.58
CA PHE A 121 -4.40 -9.13 -2.72
C PHE A 121 -3.69 -9.21 -4.08
N ILE A 122 -2.51 -8.62 -4.20
CA ILE A 122 -1.69 -8.75 -5.41
C ILE A 122 -1.11 -10.17 -5.51
N GLU A 123 -0.61 -10.70 -4.40
CA GLU A 123 0.01 -12.02 -4.30
C GLU A 123 -0.94 -13.14 -4.69
N ILE A 124 -2.18 -13.12 -4.18
CA ILE A 124 -3.19 -14.13 -4.54
C ILE A 124 -3.80 -13.91 -5.95
N GLY A 125 -3.35 -12.89 -6.68
CA GLY A 125 -3.81 -12.59 -8.04
C GLY A 125 -5.21 -11.97 -8.14
N LEU A 126 -5.78 -11.53 -7.01
CA LEU A 126 -7.08 -10.85 -6.98
C LEU A 126 -7.00 -9.56 -7.81
N VAL A 127 -5.94 -8.79 -7.59
CA VAL A 127 -5.66 -7.54 -8.32
C VAL A 127 -4.20 -7.50 -8.79
N LYS A 128 -3.84 -6.50 -9.60
CA LYS A 128 -2.46 -6.27 -10.04
C LYS A 128 -1.88 -5.06 -9.30
N SER A 129 -0.56 -5.00 -9.12
CA SER A 129 0.12 -3.84 -8.51
C SER A 129 -0.24 -2.50 -9.19
N LYS A 130 -0.40 -2.51 -10.51
CA LYS A 130 -0.80 -1.32 -11.28
C LYS A 130 -2.19 -0.77 -10.89
N ASP A 131 -3.06 -1.59 -10.29
CA ASP A 131 -4.41 -1.18 -9.94
C ASP A 131 -4.39 -0.28 -8.70
N PHE A 132 -3.45 -0.50 -7.75
CA PHE A 132 -3.22 0.37 -6.59
C PHE A 132 -2.35 1.60 -6.89
N TYR A 133 -1.55 1.55 -7.96
CA TYR A 133 -0.57 2.60 -8.27
C TYR A 133 -1.14 4.03 -8.32
N PRO A 134 -2.29 4.31 -8.94
CA PRO A 134 -2.83 5.67 -9.03
C PRO A 134 -3.07 6.32 -7.66
N PHE A 135 -3.39 5.50 -6.65
CA PHE A 135 -3.71 5.95 -5.31
C PHE A 135 -2.45 6.07 -4.44
N LEU A 136 -1.54 5.09 -4.51
CA LEU A 136 -0.45 4.97 -3.53
C LEU A 136 0.90 5.50 -4.02
N ARG A 137 1.06 5.82 -5.32
CA ARG A 137 2.36 6.22 -5.91
C ARG A 137 3.11 7.29 -5.12
N TYR A 138 2.38 8.22 -4.50
CA TYR A 138 2.96 9.34 -3.77
C TYR A 138 3.70 8.86 -2.52
N TRP A 139 3.00 8.14 -1.65
CA TRP A 139 3.57 7.62 -0.39
C TRP A 139 4.59 6.50 -0.63
N ILE A 140 4.38 5.67 -1.65
CA ILE A 140 5.38 4.67 -2.08
C ILE A 140 6.69 5.38 -2.45
N LYS A 141 6.65 6.50 -3.18
CA LYS A 141 7.85 7.25 -3.52
C LYS A 141 8.50 7.88 -2.29
N ILE A 142 7.71 8.46 -1.38
CA ILE A 142 8.25 9.07 -0.14
C ILE A 142 9.01 8.04 0.69
N VAL A 143 8.47 6.85 0.87
CA VAL A 143 9.09 5.83 1.73
C VAL A 143 10.18 5.05 0.98
N GLY A 144 10.01 4.82 -0.33
CA GLY A 144 10.86 3.92 -1.12
C GLY A 144 12.00 4.58 -1.90
N ASP A 145 11.94 5.89 -2.16
CA ASP A 145 12.94 6.59 -2.97
C ASP A 145 13.78 7.56 -2.12
N PRO A 146 15.07 7.24 -1.85
CA PRO A 146 16.00 8.17 -1.21
C PRO A 146 16.18 9.50 -1.92
N LYS A 147 15.87 9.55 -3.22
CA LYS A 147 15.99 10.75 -4.04
C LYS A 147 14.69 11.55 -4.11
N ALA A 148 13.63 11.12 -3.42
CA ALA A 148 12.36 11.87 -3.36
C ALA A 148 12.55 13.26 -2.73
N GLY A 149 13.55 13.44 -1.86
CA GLY A 149 13.84 14.69 -1.16
C GLY A 149 12.74 15.12 -0.18
N ARG A 150 11.78 14.22 0.10
CA ARG A 150 10.64 14.48 0.99
C ARG A 150 10.88 14.10 2.43
N LYS A 151 11.66 13.06 2.69
CA LYS A 151 12.13 12.67 4.02
C LYS A 151 13.63 12.54 3.99
N SER A 152 14.26 12.69 5.15
CA SER A 152 15.69 12.47 5.27
C SER A 152 16.05 11.01 4.98
N THR A 153 17.25 10.78 4.46
CA THR A 153 17.78 9.44 4.22
C THR A 153 17.88 8.62 5.50
N GLU A 154 18.12 9.29 6.65
CA GLU A 154 18.23 8.66 7.96
C GLU A 154 16.88 8.15 8.47
N LEU A 155 15.80 8.91 8.24
CA LEU A 155 14.45 8.47 8.59
C LEU A 155 14.03 7.30 7.70
N GLN A 156 14.24 7.38 6.38
CA GLN A 156 13.94 6.26 5.47
C GLN A 156 14.71 4.99 5.86
N ALA A 157 16.01 5.10 6.13
CA ALA A 157 16.80 3.97 6.60
C ALA A 157 16.29 3.40 7.93
N THR A 158 15.74 4.23 8.82
CA THR A 158 15.11 3.78 10.07
C THR A 158 13.82 3.01 9.79
N ILE A 159 12.96 3.50 8.88
CA ILE A 159 11.75 2.80 8.43
C ILE A 159 12.11 1.43 7.85
N TRP A 160 13.12 1.38 6.98
CA TRP A 160 13.53 0.14 6.31
C TRP A 160 14.07 -0.88 7.29
N ARG A 161 14.90 -0.44 8.26
CA ARG A 161 15.39 -1.29 9.35
C ARG A 161 14.25 -1.81 10.22
N TYR A 162 13.26 -0.97 10.53
CA TYR A 162 12.07 -1.38 11.25
C TYR A 162 11.30 -2.49 10.51
N ILE A 163 10.99 -2.25 9.23
CA ILE A 163 10.29 -3.21 8.37
C ILE A 163 11.02 -4.55 8.33
N ALA A 164 12.35 -4.53 8.18
CA ALA A 164 13.14 -5.74 8.14
C ALA A 164 13.26 -6.43 9.51
N PHE A 165 13.44 -5.68 10.60
CA PHE A 165 13.55 -6.23 11.94
C PHE A 165 12.28 -6.97 12.38
N TYR A 166 11.10 -6.48 11.99
CA TYR A 166 9.81 -7.11 12.26
C TYR A 166 9.34 -8.06 11.16
N GLU A 167 10.21 -8.44 10.22
CA GLU A 167 9.93 -9.41 9.15
C GLU A 167 8.68 -9.05 8.32
N LEU A 168 8.48 -7.76 8.06
CA LEU A 168 7.38 -7.25 7.24
C LEU A 168 7.69 -7.43 5.74
N ASP A 169 7.96 -8.66 5.34
CA ASP A 169 8.40 -9.03 3.98
C ASP A 169 7.38 -8.66 2.91
N ASP A 170 6.08 -8.69 3.25
CA ASP A 170 5.00 -8.22 2.38
C ASP A 170 5.19 -6.74 2.00
N VAL A 171 5.61 -5.91 2.96
CA VAL A 171 5.88 -4.49 2.68
C VAL A 171 7.07 -4.38 1.74
N GLN A 172 8.15 -5.12 1.98
CA GLN A 172 9.31 -5.11 1.08
C GLN A 172 8.93 -5.56 -0.34
N ARG A 173 8.15 -6.65 -0.47
CA ARG A 173 7.63 -7.13 -1.76
C ARG A 173 6.77 -6.06 -2.44
N PHE A 174 5.88 -5.43 -1.70
CA PHE A 174 5.01 -4.38 -2.22
C PHE A 174 5.83 -3.25 -2.85
N PHE A 175 6.80 -2.69 -2.12
CA PHE A 175 7.66 -1.62 -2.62
C PHE A 175 8.51 -2.06 -3.83
N LYS A 176 9.02 -3.30 -3.80
CA LYS A 176 9.78 -3.88 -4.92
C LYS A 176 8.97 -3.97 -6.21
N ARG A 177 7.64 -4.21 -6.14
CA ARG A 177 6.75 -4.19 -7.31
C ARG A 177 6.68 -2.83 -8.01
N TYR A 178 7.05 -1.75 -7.31
CA TYR A 178 7.10 -0.38 -7.84
C TYR A 178 8.52 0.11 -8.11
N GLY A 179 9.51 -0.78 -8.04
CA GLY A 179 10.91 -0.47 -8.37
C GLY A 179 11.72 0.11 -7.20
N TYR A 180 11.21 0.03 -5.97
CA TYR A 180 11.91 0.49 -4.77
C TYR A 180 12.36 -0.71 -3.93
N ASP A 181 13.67 -0.91 -3.84
CA ASP A 181 14.25 -1.90 -2.94
C ASP A 181 14.51 -1.26 -1.58
N ILE A 182 13.65 -1.58 -0.62
CA ILE A 182 13.70 -1.07 0.75
C ILE A 182 14.33 -2.06 1.72
N THR A 183 14.98 -3.12 1.24
CA THR A 183 15.75 -4.02 2.09
C THR A 183 16.99 -3.27 2.59
N PRO A 184 17.21 -3.16 3.92
CA PRO A 184 18.41 -2.51 4.43
C PRO A 184 19.67 -3.24 3.99
N LYS A 185 20.73 -2.48 3.67
CA LYS A 185 22.01 -3.03 3.23
C LYS A 185 22.92 -3.48 4.39
N ASP A 186 22.63 -3.00 5.59
CA ASP A 186 23.55 -3.04 6.74
C ASP A 186 22.95 -3.75 7.96
N LEU A 187 22.14 -4.81 7.75
CA LEU A 187 21.61 -5.64 8.83
C LEU A 187 22.57 -6.78 9.22
#